data_AF-B8D326-F1
#
_entry.id   AF-B8D326-F1
#
_cell.length_a   1.000
_cell.length_b   1.000
_cell.length_c   1.000
_cell.angle_alpha   90.00
_cell.angle_beta   90.00
_cell.angle_gamma   90.00
#
_symmetry.space_group_name_H-M   'P 1'
#
loop_
_entity.id
_entity.type
_entity.pdbx_description
1 polymer ?
#
loop_
_entity_poly.entity_id
_entity_poly.type
_entity_poly.pdbx_seq_one_letter_code
_entity_poly.pdbx_strand_id
1 'polypeptide(L)'
;MLERLLKPREFCEIVGISYGTFKRWVSQGRVSVVRTPSGRIRVPYSEVERILGGRPEAREVRAVVYARVSSSDQRSDLERQVQYLTQYCSAKGYRVVDVLTDIASGLKADRRGLLKLFEYVVNKQVDVVVVAYRDRLTRFGFEYLEYFFKQYGVRIEVIYGDEPKDAHRELVEDLIEIATSFAGRLYGLRSHKKKRFLEEFKKLLEEVEKGESG
;
A
#
# COMPACT_ATOMS: atom_id res chain seq x y z
N MET A 1 -34.81 7.90 -14.17
CA MET A 1 -34.89 9.34 -13.86
C MET A 1 -34.29 10.12 -15.02
N LEU A 2 -34.96 11.18 -15.51
CA LEU A 2 -34.36 12.05 -16.52
C LEU A 2 -33.24 12.88 -15.88
N GLU A 3 -32.03 12.77 -16.42
CA GLU A 3 -30.88 13.56 -15.99
C GLU A 3 -31.12 15.05 -16.30
N ARG A 4 -30.88 15.93 -15.31
CA ARG A 4 -31.05 17.37 -15.48
C ARG A 4 -29.93 17.93 -16.35
N LEU A 5 -30.28 18.65 -17.41
CA LEU A 5 -29.35 19.21 -18.38
C LEU A 5 -29.28 20.74 -18.27
N LEU A 6 -28.10 21.26 -17.92
CA LEU A 6 -27.85 22.69 -17.71
C LEU A 6 -27.38 23.39 -18.98
N LYS A 7 -27.68 24.68 -19.12
CA LYS A 7 -26.99 25.54 -20.08
C LYS A 7 -25.53 25.74 -19.65
N PRO A 8 -24.59 25.94 -20.59
CA PRO A 8 -23.21 26.29 -20.26
C PRO A 8 -23.06 27.49 -19.31
N ARG A 9 -23.91 28.52 -19.44
CA ARG A 9 -23.89 29.68 -18.52
C ARG A 9 -24.37 29.32 -17.11
N GLU A 10 -25.45 28.55 -17.01
CA GLU A 10 -25.96 28.06 -15.72
C GLU A 10 -24.90 27.19 -15.02
N PHE A 11 -24.20 26.32 -15.77
CA PHE A 11 -23.06 25.56 -15.24
C PHE A 11 -21.94 26.47 -14.72
N CYS A 12 -21.56 27.50 -15.48
CA CYS A 12 -20.52 28.45 -15.08
C CYS A 12 -20.87 29.21 -13.80
N GLU A 13 -22.13 29.65 -13.68
CA GLU A 13 -22.67 30.35 -12.50
C GLU A 13 -22.66 29.44 -11.27
N ILE A 14 -23.11 28.20 -11.42
CA ILE A 14 -23.14 27.23 -10.32
C ILE A 14 -21.73 26.86 -9.88
N VAL A 15 -20.81 26.61 -10.82
CA VAL A 15 -19.42 26.20 -10.54
C VAL A 15 -18.52 27.38 -10.11
N GLY A 16 -18.91 28.62 -10.43
CA GLY A 16 -18.13 29.82 -10.13
C GLY A 16 -16.92 30.04 -11.06
N ILE A 17 -17.04 29.70 -12.35
CA ILE A 17 -15.96 29.86 -13.34
C ILE A 17 -16.37 30.74 -14.52
N SER A 18 -15.39 31.33 -15.21
CA SER A 18 -15.65 32.08 -16.45
C SER A 18 -16.03 31.16 -17.61
N TYR A 19 -16.79 31.69 -18.57
CA TYR A 19 -17.15 30.95 -19.79
C TYR A 19 -15.91 30.54 -20.63
N GLY A 20 -14.82 31.32 -20.56
CA GLY A 20 -13.54 30.96 -21.19
C GLY A 20 -12.92 29.71 -20.57
N THR A 21 -12.94 29.61 -19.23
CA THR A 21 -12.47 28.44 -18.48
C THR A 21 -13.30 27.20 -18.81
N PHE A 22 -14.62 27.35 -18.89
CA PHE A 22 -15.52 26.28 -19.31
C PHE A 22 -15.15 25.71 -20.69
N LYS A 23 -14.98 26.58 -21.70
CA LYS A 23 -14.59 26.14 -23.06
C LYS A 23 -13.26 25.37 -23.06
N ARG A 24 -12.28 25.84 -22.27
CA ARG A 24 -10.99 25.16 -22.09
C ARG A 24 -11.17 23.77 -21.47
N TRP A 25 -11.99 23.66 -20.43
CA TRP A 25 -12.23 22.38 -19.75
C TRP A 25 -12.94 21.36 -20.65
N VAL A 26 -13.90 21.80 -21.46
CA VAL A 26 -14.53 20.94 -22.47
C VAL A 26 -13.52 20.46 -23.50
N SER A 27 -12.65 21.36 -24.01
CA SER A 27 -11.61 20.96 -24.98
C SER A 27 -10.56 20.00 -24.41
N GLN A 28 -10.34 20.03 -23.10
CA GLN A 28 -9.41 19.13 -22.37
C GLN A 28 -10.09 17.85 -21.89
N GLY A 29 -11.38 17.65 -22.16
CA GLY A 29 -12.15 16.49 -21.67
C GLY A 29 -12.43 16.52 -20.15
N ARG A 30 -12.17 17.63 -19.47
CA ARG A 30 -12.43 17.80 -18.02
C ARG A 30 -13.90 18.03 -17.70
N VAL A 31 -14.70 18.42 -18.69
CA VAL A 31 -16.17 18.55 -18.61
C VAL A 31 -16.75 17.87 -19.85
N SER A 32 -17.62 16.89 -19.62
CA SER A 32 -18.39 16.22 -20.67
C SER A 32 -19.64 17.03 -20.98
N VAL A 33 -19.97 17.14 -22.27
CA VAL A 33 -21.16 17.88 -22.72
C VAL A 33 -21.96 17.03 -23.69
N VAL A 34 -23.28 17.17 -23.64
CA VAL A 34 -24.21 16.49 -24.55
C VAL A 34 -24.76 17.48 -25.56
N ARG A 35 -24.96 17.03 -26.79
CA ARG A 35 -25.67 17.80 -27.81
C ARG A 35 -27.12 17.34 -27.87
N THR A 36 -28.04 18.28 -27.72
CA THR A 36 -29.46 17.98 -27.93
C THR A 36 -29.75 17.76 -29.41
N PRO A 37 -30.88 17.11 -29.77
CA PRO A 37 -31.30 16.98 -31.18
C PRO A 37 -31.38 18.32 -31.93
N SER A 38 -31.62 19.42 -31.21
CA SER A 38 -31.60 20.80 -31.73
C SER A 38 -30.19 21.39 -31.94
N GLY A 39 -29.12 20.61 -31.76
CA GLY A 39 -27.73 21.04 -31.92
C GLY A 39 -27.15 21.86 -30.75
N ARG A 40 -27.96 22.20 -29.74
CA ARG A 40 -27.52 22.99 -28.57
C ARG A 40 -26.74 22.13 -27.57
N ILE A 41 -25.63 22.68 -27.08
CA ILE A 41 -24.77 22.07 -26.05
C ILE A 41 -25.45 22.20 -24.68
N ARG A 42 -25.47 21.09 -23.93
CA ARG A 42 -25.91 21.03 -22.54
C ARG A 42 -24.88 20.30 -21.68
N VAL A 43 -24.82 20.68 -20.41
CA VAL A 43 -23.95 20.06 -19.42
C VAL A 43 -24.82 19.23 -18.48
N PRO A 44 -24.58 17.92 -18.33
CA PRO A 44 -25.26 17.12 -17.33
C PRO A 44 -25.05 17.65 -15.91
N TYR A 45 -26.08 17.61 -15.07
CA TYR A 45 -25.96 18.08 -13.68
C TYR A 45 -24.96 17.23 -12.87
N SER A 46 -24.77 15.96 -13.24
CA SER A 46 -23.74 15.08 -12.70
C SER A 46 -22.31 15.64 -12.85
N GLU A 47 -22.05 16.46 -13.87
CA GLU A 47 -20.78 17.18 -14.04
C GLU A 47 -20.60 18.29 -13.01
N VAL A 48 -21.70 18.98 -12.65
CA VAL A 48 -21.70 19.95 -11.55
C VAL A 48 -21.40 19.25 -10.25
N GLU A 49 -22.06 18.13 -9.97
CA GLU A 49 -21.80 17.33 -8.76
C GLU A 49 -20.35 16.83 -8.73
N ARG A 50 -19.81 16.37 -9.87
CA ARG A 50 -18.40 15.95 -9.96
C ARG A 50 -17.42 17.09 -9.72
N ILE A 51 -17.76 18.31 -10.13
CA ILE A 51 -16.84 19.46 -10.13
C ILE A 51 -16.99 20.31 -8.86
N LEU A 52 -18.19 20.48 -8.34
CA LEU A 52 -18.46 21.15 -7.07
C LEU A 52 -18.31 20.22 -5.87
N GLY A 53 -18.75 18.96 -5.99
CA GLY A 53 -18.29 17.88 -5.10
C GLY A 53 -16.81 17.54 -5.32
N GLY A 54 -16.17 18.23 -6.26
CA GLY A 54 -14.76 18.20 -6.61
C GLY A 54 -14.05 19.54 -6.44
N ARG A 55 -14.45 20.38 -5.46
CA ARG A 55 -13.36 20.91 -4.63
C ARG A 55 -12.61 19.66 -4.17
N PRO A 56 -11.29 19.52 -4.35
CA PRO A 56 -10.60 18.83 -3.30
C PRO A 56 -10.82 19.73 -2.08
N GLU A 57 -11.94 19.54 -1.35
CA GLU A 57 -11.77 19.34 0.08
C GLU A 57 -10.56 18.43 0.14
N ALA A 58 -9.47 18.88 0.76
CA ALA A 58 -8.31 18.04 0.96
C ALA A 58 -8.85 16.69 1.42
N ARG A 59 -9.00 15.74 0.48
CA ARG A 59 -9.87 14.61 0.69
C ARG A 59 -9.08 13.83 1.69
N GLU A 60 -9.55 13.85 2.93
CA GLU A 60 -8.76 13.47 4.08
C GLU A 60 -8.15 12.11 3.76
N VAL A 61 -6.84 12.09 3.50
CA VAL A 61 -6.21 10.92 2.88
C VAL A 61 -6.27 9.82 3.91
N ARG A 62 -7.02 8.77 3.62
CA ARG A 62 -7.22 7.66 4.55
C ARG A 62 -6.00 6.76 4.48
N ALA A 63 -5.23 6.76 5.55
CA ALA A 63 -4.04 5.94 5.69
C ALA A 63 -4.33 4.71 6.55
N VAL A 64 -3.74 3.58 6.20
CA VAL A 64 -3.49 2.49 7.15
C VAL A 64 -2.00 2.36 7.36
N VAL A 65 -1.61 2.31 8.64
CA VAL A 65 -0.24 2.02 9.04
C VAL A 65 -0.08 0.50 9.13
N TYR A 66 0.96 -0.03 8.51
CA TYR A 66 1.32 -1.45 8.64
C TYR A 66 2.75 -1.58 9.17
N ALA A 67 2.91 -2.29 10.29
CA ALA A 67 4.21 -2.54 10.91
C ALA A 67 4.40 -4.03 11.23
N ARG A 68 5.65 -4.51 11.16
CA ARG A 68 5.95 -5.93 11.35
C ARG A 68 7.33 -6.15 11.95
N VAL A 69 7.42 -7.13 12.83
CA VAL A 69 8.68 -7.71 13.32
C VAL A 69 8.65 -9.24 13.16
N SER A 70 9.81 -9.89 13.10
CA SER A 70 9.89 -11.35 12.97
C SER A 70 9.74 -12.07 14.29
N SER A 71 10.23 -11.49 15.39
CA SER A 71 10.18 -12.07 16.74
C SER A 71 9.39 -11.19 17.73
N SER A 72 8.76 -11.85 18.71
CA SER A 72 8.11 -11.18 19.84
C SER A 72 9.09 -10.38 20.70
N ASP A 73 10.38 -10.73 20.67
CA ASP A 73 11.42 -10.02 21.42
C ASP A 73 11.63 -8.59 20.91
N GLN A 74 11.21 -8.31 19.67
CA GLN A 74 11.31 -7.00 19.00
C GLN A 74 10.06 -6.14 19.21
N ARG A 75 9.22 -6.46 20.20
CA ARG A 75 7.95 -5.74 20.44
C ARG A 75 8.15 -4.25 20.68
N SER A 76 9.23 -3.86 21.36
CA SER A 76 9.58 -2.45 21.57
C SER A 76 9.83 -1.72 20.24
N ASP A 77 10.43 -2.40 19.27
CA ASP A 77 10.74 -1.82 17.98
C ASP A 77 9.48 -1.71 17.11
N LEU A 78 8.58 -2.69 17.22
CA LEU A 78 7.25 -2.61 16.63
C LEU A 78 6.47 -1.38 17.12
N GLU A 79 6.48 -1.12 18.43
CA GLU A 79 5.81 0.06 19.02
C GLU A 79 6.44 1.38 18.53
N ARG A 80 7.78 1.45 18.47
CA ARG A 80 8.49 2.60 17.90
C ARG A 80 8.15 2.83 16.43
N GLN A 81 8.11 1.77 15.62
CA GLN A 81 7.71 1.84 14.21
C GLN A 81 6.30 2.40 14.07
N VAL A 82 5.33 1.86 14.83
CA VAL A 82 3.95 2.34 14.82
C VAL A 82 3.87 3.82 15.18
N GLN A 83 4.56 4.24 16.24
CA GLN A 83 4.55 5.63 16.69
C GLN A 83 5.11 6.57 15.61
N TYR A 84 6.25 6.20 15.01
CA TYR A 84 6.87 6.97 13.95
C TYR A 84 5.99 7.07 12.70
N LEU A 85 5.43 5.95 12.24
CA LEU A 85 4.54 5.89 11.08
C LEU A 85 3.26 6.71 11.30
N THR A 86 2.72 6.68 12.52
CA THR A 86 1.53 7.47 12.90
C THR A 86 1.85 8.97 12.91
N GLN A 87 2.99 9.37 13.47
CA GLN A 87 3.45 10.76 13.44
C GLN A 87 3.67 11.25 12.01
N TYR A 88 4.25 10.41 11.15
CA TYR A 88 4.42 10.70 9.73
C TYR A 88 3.08 10.97 9.04
N CYS A 89 2.08 10.11 9.29
CA CYS A 89 0.72 10.30 8.77
C CYS A 89 0.11 11.63 9.23
N SER A 90 0.20 11.93 10.53
CA SER A 90 -0.29 13.20 11.10
C SER A 90 0.40 14.41 10.47
N ALA A 91 1.72 14.37 10.29
CA ALA A 91 2.49 15.45 9.67
C ALA A 91 2.12 15.67 8.19
N LYS A 92 1.74 14.61 7.48
CA LYS A 92 1.23 14.67 6.10
C LYS A 92 -0.26 15.07 6.00
N GLY A 93 -0.95 15.20 7.13
CA GLY A 93 -2.40 15.46 7.16
C GLY A 93 -3.23 14.25 6.73
N TYR A 94 -2.70 13.04 6.86
CA TYR A 94 -3.43 11.80 6.61
C TYR A 94 -4.25 11.41 7.85
N ARG A 95 -5.46 10.89 7.64
CA ARG A 95 -6.23 10.25 8.71
C ARG A 95 -5.89 8.79 8.78
N VAL A 96 -5.32 8.38 9.90
CA VAL A 96 -5.08 6.97 10.19
C VAL A 96 -6.42 6.29 10.50
N VAL A 97 -6.85 5.40 9.60
CA VAL A 97 -8.08 4.60 9.74
C VAL A 97 -7.85 3.42 10.68
N ASP A 98 -6.70 2.77 10.55
CA ASP A 98 -6.32 1.64 11.38
C ASP A 98 -4.79 1.52 11.44
N VAL A 99 -4.31 0.86 12.49
CA VAL A 99 -2.91 0.49 12.68
C VAL A 99 -2.84 -1.03 12.76
N LEU A 100 -2.25 -1.64 11.75
CA LEU A 100 -2.16 -3.08 11.61
C LEU A 100 -0.74 -3.54 11.94
N THR A 101 -0.61 -4.55 12.79
CA THR A 101 0.67 -5.10 13.20
C THR A 101 0.70 -6.62 13.10
N ASP A 102 1.89 -7.16 12.80
CA ASP A 102 2.13 -8.61 12.80
C ASP A 102 3.49 -8.92 13.46
N ILE A 103 3.53 -10.04 14.19
CA ILE A 103 4.76 -10.65 14.70
C ILE A 103 4.93 -11.98 13.95
N ALA A 104 5.63 -11.92 12.82
CA ALA A 104 5.85 -13.05 11.92
C ALA A 104 6.90 -12.71 10.85
N SER A 105 7.52 -13.73 10.27
CA SER A 105 8.38 -13.59 9.08
C SER A 105 7.64 -12.90 7.92
N GLY A 106 8.40 -12.11 7.14
CA GLY A 106 7.92 -11.48 5.91
C GLY A 106 7.60 -12.48 4.79
N LEU A 107 7.99 -13.75 4.94
CA LEU A 107 7.69 -14.86 4.02
C LEU A 107 6.26 -15.39 4.18
N LYS A 108 5.63 -15.20 5.35
CA LYS A 108 4.27 -15.69 5.61
C LYS A 108 3.24 -14.79 4.95
N ALA A 109 2.34 -15.36 4.15
CA ALA A 109 1.27 -14.62 3.48
C ALA A 109 -0.06 -14.61 4.26
N ASP A 110 -0.22 -15.50 5.23
CA ASP A 110 -1.41 -15.70 6.07
C ASP A 110 -1.39 -14.87 7.36
N ARG A 111 -0.55 -13.84 7.41
CA ARG A 111 -0.45 -12.88 8.52
C ARG A 111 -1.79 -12.15 8.71
N ARG A 112 -2.27 -12.10 9.96
CA ARG A 112 -3.61 -11.56 10.27
C ARG A 112 -3.72 -10.07 9.93
N GLY A 113 -2.70 -9.28 10.26
CA GLY A 113 -2.65 -7.85 9.92
C GLY A 113 -2.59 -7.64 8.41
N LEU A 114 -1.78 -8.43 7.69
CA LEU A 114 -1.71 -8.36 6.22
C LEU A 114 -3.03 -8.74 5.53
N LEU A 115 -3.71 -9.79 5.98
CA LEU A 115 -5.00 -10.18 5.42
C LEU A 115 -6.06 -9.09 5.66
N LYS A 116 -6.10 -8.51 6.86
CA LYS A 116 -6.98 -7.38 7.17
C LYS A 116 -6.64 -6.14 6.33
N LEU A 117 -5.35 -5.90 6.03
CA LEU A 117 -4.92 -4.85 5.11
C LEU A 117 -5.51 -5.06 3.71
N PHE A 118 -5.50 -6.29 3.19
CA PHE A 118 -6.12 -6.59 1.90
C PHE A 118 -7.63 -6.32 1.91
N GLU A 119 -8.34 -6.62 3.00
CA GLU A 119 -9.76 -6.28 3.14
C GLU A 119 -9.99 -4.76 3.02
N TYR A 120 -9.18 -3.94 3.70
CA TYR A 120 -9.27 -2.47 3.58
C TYR A 120 -9.04 -1.98 2.15
N VAL A 121 -8.07 -2.56 1.44
CA VAL A 121 -7.74 -2.22 0.04
C VAL A 121 -8.88 -2.60 -0.90
N VAL A 122 -9.34 -3.85 -0.82
CA VAL A 122 -10.40 -4.39 -1.70
C VAL A 122 -11.70 -3.63 -1.51
N ASN A 123 -12.03 -3.27 -0.26
CA ASN A 123 -13.23 -2.51 0.09
C ASN A 123 -13.08 -0.99 -0.15
N LYS A 124 -11.95 -0.52 -0.70
CA LYS A 124 -11.66 0.91 -0.98
C LYS A 124 -11.83 1.82 0.24
N GLN A 125 -11.53 1.27 1.42
CA GLN A 125 -11.63 1.96 2.71
C GLN A 125 -10.43 2.86 3.00
N VAL A 126 -9.34 2.69 2.24
CA VAL A 126 -8.07 3.40 2.39
C VAL A 126 -7.59 3.92 1.05
N ASP A 127 -6.75 4.96 1.09
CA ASP A 127 -6.15 5.59 -0.09
C ASP A 127 -4.61 5.40 -0.10
N VAL A 128 -4.01 5.24 1.07
CA VAL A 128 -2.56 4.99 1.22
C VAL A 128 -2.29 3.94 2.29
N VAL A 129 -1.30 3.10 2.04
CA VAL A 129 -0.71 2.19 3.02
C VAL A 129 0.68 2.69 3.34
N VAL A 130 0.97 2.92 4.62
CA VAL A 130 2.25 3.47 5.07
C VAL A 130 3.03 2.37 5.79
N VAL A 131 4.25 2.12 5.32
CA VAL A 131 5.19 1.13 5.88
C VAL A 131 6.57 1.75 6.09
N ALA A 132 7.31 1.25 7.08
CA ALA A 132 8.66 1.75 7.34
C ALA A 132 9.63 1.38 6.20
N TYR A 133 9.69 0.10 5.86
CA TYR A 133 10.55 -0.47 4.80
C TYR A 133 9.73 -1.44 3.94
N ARG A 134 10.23 -1.78 2.74
CA ARG A 134 9.55 -2.70 1.80
C ARG A 134 9.37 -4.10 2.40
N ASP A 135 10.39 -4.59 3.08
CA ASP A 135 10.43 -5.93 3.68
C ASP A 135 9.46 -6.11 4.86
N ARG A 136 9.03 -5.01 5.49
CA ARG A 136 8.00 -5.03 6.52
C ARG A 136 6.69 -5.52 5.94
N LEU A 137 6.35 -5.12 4.72
CA LEU A 137 5.14 -5.59 4.03
C LEU A 137 5.30 -7.05 3.60
N THR A 138 6.38 -7.39 2.92
CA THR A 138 6.68 -8.77 2.50
C THR A 138 8.16 -8.93 2.13
N ARG A 139 8.73 -10.12 2.37
CA ARG A 139 10.11 -10.43 1.97
C ARG A 139 10.26 -10.53 0.45
N PHE A 140 9.23 -11.01 -0.26
CA PHE A 140 9.24 -11.18 -1.71
C PHE A 140 7.90 -10.77 -2.34
N GLY A 141 7.95 -10.32 -3.60
CA GLY A 141 6.73 -9.99 -4.35
C GLY A 141 6.11 -8.66 -3.94
N PHE A 142 6.91 -7.72 -3.42
CA PHE A 142 6.45 -6.36 -3.13
C PHE A 142 5.85 -5.69 -4.36
N GLU A 143 6.49 -5.85 -5.52
CA GLU A 143 6.03 -5.30 -6.80
C GLU A 143 4.65 -5.83 -7.20
N TYR A 144 4.34 -7.09 -6.87
CA TYR A 144 3.02 -7.66 -7.11
C TYR A 144 1.96 -7.03 -6.21
N LEU A 145 2.29 -6.80 -4.94
CA LEU A 145 1.40 -6.11 -3.99
C LEU A 145 1.19 -4.65 -4.39
N GLU A 146 2.25 -3.96 -4.80
CA GLU A 146 2.18 -2.58 -5.26
C GLU A 146 1.30 -2.45 -6.52
N TYR A 147 1.52 -3.33 -7.50
CA TYR A 147 0.68 -3.38 -8.70
C TYR A 147 -0.78 -3.66 -8.36
N PHE A 148 -1.05 -4.62 -7.47
CA PHE A 148 -2.39 -4.98 -7.02
C PHE A 148 -3.07 -3.82 -6.30
N PHE A 149 -2.42 -3.17 -5.33
CA PHE A 149 -2.98 -2.04 -4.56
C PHE A 149 -3.31 -0.87 -5.48
N LYS A 150 -2.44 -0.62 -6.47
CA LYS A 150 -2.66 0.41 -7.49
C LYS A 150 -3.93 0.18 -8.30
N GLN A 151 -4.33 -1.08 -8.58
CA GLN A 151 -5.59 -1.37 -9.27
C GLN A 151 -6.83 -0.93 -8.46
N TYR A 152 -6.72 -0.90 -7.14
CA TYR A 152 -7.78 -0.43 -6.24
C TYR A 152 -7.67 1.07 -5.93
N GLY A 153 -6.70 1.79 -6.53
CA GLY A 153 -6.46 3.20 -6.28
C GLY A 153 -5.70 3.47 -4.99
N VAL A 154 -5.09 2.44 -4.39
CA VAL A 154 -4.31 2.55 -3.16
C VAL A 154 -2.83 2.62 -3.51
N ARG A 155 -2.11 3.58 -2.94
CA ARG A 155 -0.64 3.67 -3.07
C ARG A 155 0.06 3.13 -1.83
N ILE A 156 1.26 2.56 -2.00
CA ILE A 156 2.12 2.17 -0.88
C ILE A 156 3.16 3.27 -0.71
N GLU A 157 3.29 3.81 0.50
CA GLU A 157 4.28 4.82 0.86
C GLU A 157 5.29 4.19 1.83
N VAL A 158 6.51 4.02 1.36
CA VAL A 158 7.63 3.48 2.14
C VAL A 158 8.44 4.66 2.67
N ILE A 159 8.64 4.75 3.99
CA ILE A 159 9.32 5.93 4.57
C ILE A 159 10.83 5.87 4.37
N TYR A 160 11.42 4.70 4.53
CA TYR A 160 12.87 4.50 4.43
C TYR A 160 13.24 3.70 3.18
N GLY A 161 14.37 4.04 2.58
CA GLY A 161 14.90 3.36 1.39
C GLY A 161 15.54 2.01 1.73
N ASP A 162 16.66 2.05 2.45
CA ASP A 162 17.47 0.87 2.77
C ASP A 162 17.08 0.23 4.10
N GLU A 163 17.18 -1.09 4.20
CA GLU A 163 16.91 -1.84 5.44
C GLU A 163 17.88 -1.43 6.57
N PRO A 164 17.42 -1.41 7.84
CA PRO A 164 18.27 -1.09 8.96
C PRO A 164 19.20 -2.29 9.28
N LYS A 165 20.34 -2.03 9.94
CA LYS A 165 21.40 -3.04 10.18
C LYS A 165 20.93 -4.25 10.99
N ASP A 166 19.88 -4.11 11.79
CA ASP A 166 19.25 -5.19 12.55
C ASP A 166 18.46 -6.18 11.66
N ALA A 167 18.23 -5.87 10.39
CA ALA A 167 17.60 -6.76 9.42
C ALA A 167 18.44 -8.01 9.12
N HIS A 168 19.76 -8.00 9.37
CA HIS A 168 20.65 -9.14 9.07
C HIS A 168 20.16 -10.44 9.73
N ARG A 169 19.82 -10.39 11.02
CA ARG A 169 19.34 -11.57 11.75
C ARG A 169 18.04 -12.10 11.15
N GLU A 170 17.14 -11.20 10.78
CA GLU A 170 15.87 -11.57 10.17
C GLU A 170 16.06 -12.19 8.78
N LEU A 171 17.01 -11.69 7.99
CA LEU A 171 17.37 -12.24 6.68
C LEU A 171 17.94 -13.67 6.81
N VAL A 172 18.79 -13.91 7.80
CA VAL A 172 19.34 -15.25 8.10
C VAL A 172 18.23 -16.21 8.50
N GLU A 173 17.32 -15.80 9.38
CA GLU A 173 16.17 -16.60 9.79
C GLU A 173 15.26 -16.94 8.59
N ASP A 174 14.96 -15.96 7.73
CA ASP A 174 14.17 -16.16 6.51
C ASP A 174 14.87 -17.10 5.51
N LEU A 175 16.20 -16.98 5.35
CA LEU A 175 16.96 -17.86 4.48
C LEU A 175 16.94 -19.32 4.99
N ILE A 176 17.04 -19.52 6.30
CA ILE A 176 16.92 -20.85 6.92
C ILE A 176 15.50 -21.41 6.69
N GLU A 177 14.45 -20.60 6.77
CA GLU A 177 13.07 -21.02 6.51
C GLU A 177 12.88 -21.45 5.04
N ILE A 178 13.43 -20.68 4.10
CA ILE A 178 13.44 -21.02 2.67
C ILE A 178 14.18 -22.35 2.45
N ALA A 179 15.42 -22.46 2.94
CA ALA A 179 16.23 -23.66 2.81
C ALA A 179 15.52 -24.89 3.41
N THR A 180 14.84 -24.72 4.54
CA THR A 180 14.04 -25.77 5.19
C THR A 180 12.87 -26.23 4.32
N SER A 181 12.16 -25.29 3.70
CA SER A 181 11.05 -25.57 2.76
C SER A 181 11.54 -26.34 1.53
N PHE A 182 12.65 -25.91 0.93
CA PHE A 182 13.24 -26.60 -0.22
C PHE A 182 13.79 -27.98 0.15
N ALA A 183 14.54 -28.10 1.25
CA ALA A 183 15.07 -29.39 1.71
C ALA A 183 13.96 -30.39 2.05
N GLY A 184 12.83 -29.93 2.58
CA GLY A 184 11.64 -30.76 2.80
C GLY A 184 11.05 -31.32 1.50
N ARG A 185 11.04 -30.53 0.42
CA ARG A 185 10.57 -30.95 -0.91
C ARG A 185 11.58 -31.85 -1.63
N LEU A 186 12.87 -31.56 -1.53
CA LEU A 186 13.94 -32.32 -2.20
C LEU A 186 14.20 -33.68 -1.56
N TYR A 187 14.25 -33.74 -0.23
CA TYR A 187 14.69 -34.93 0.50
C TYR A 187 13.57 -35.64 1.27
N GLY A 188 12.38 -35.03 1.36
CA GLY A 188 11.27 -35.52 2.18
C GLY A 188 11.30 -35.00 3.62
N LEU A 189 10.12 -34.79 4.20
CA LEU A 189 9.91 -34.09 5.48
C LEU A 189 10.67 -34.69 6.68
N ARG A 190 10.87 -36.01 6.69
CA ARG A 190 11.49 -36.79 7.79
C ARG A 190 12.87 -37.38 7.45
N SER A 191 13.46 -37.01 6.32
CA SER A 191 14.72 -37.61 5.88
C SER A 191 15.91 -37.15 6.70
N HIS A 192 16.82 -38.09 7.03
CA HIS A 192 18.11 -37.77 7.63
C HIS A 192 18.95 -36.84 6.75
N LYS A 193 18.79 -36.91 5.41
CA LYS A 193 19.47 -36.00 4.46
C LYS A 193 19.02 -34.54 4.64
N LYS A 194 17.74 -34.31 4.96
CA LYS A 194 17.22 -32.96 5.28
C LYS A 194 17.90 -32.40 6.53
N LYS A 195 17.96 -33.19 7.61
CA LYS A 195 18.59 -32.76 8.87
C LYS A 195 20.05 -32.39 8.66
N ARG A 196 20.80 -33.27 7.99
CA ARG A 196 22.21 -33.04 7.67
C ARG A 196 22.43 -31.78 6.83
N PHE A 197 21.65 -31.60 5.76
CA PHE A 197 21.72 -30.40 4.92
C PHE A 197 21.49 -29.12 5.73
N LEU A 198 20.47 -29.10 6.60
CA LEU A 198 20.17 -27.91 7.40
C LEU A 198 21.23 -27.63 8.48
N GLU A 199 21.84 -28.67 9.05
CA GLU A 199 22.96 -28.50 9.99
C GLU A 199 24.21 -27.95 9.30
N GLU A 200 24.57 -28.50 8.13
CA GLU A 200 25.70 -28.00 7.32
C GLU A 200 25.43 -26.56 6.85
N PHE A 201 24.20 -26.27 6.43
CA PHE A 201 23.81 -24.92 5.99
C PHE A 201 23.87 -23.88 7.12
N LYS A 202 23.39 -24.23 8.33
CA LYS A 202 23.47 -23.34 9.50
C LYS A 202 24.92 -23.06 9.91
N LYS A 203 25.77 -24.10 9.93
CA LYS A 203 27.21 -23.92 10.22
C LYS A 203 27.87 -22.97 9.24
N LEU A 204 27.59 -23.12 7.95
CA LEU A 204 28.13 -22.25 6.92
C LEU A 204 27.70 -20.79 7.12
N LEU A 205 26.46 -20.53 7.50
CA LEU A 205 25.99 -19.19 7.83
C LEU A 205 26.72 -18.61 9.06
N GLU A 206 26.89 -19.40 10.13
CA GLU A 206 27.62 -18.97 11.34
C GLU A 206 29.12 -18.72 11.07
N GLU A 207 29.74 -19.48 10.17
CA GLU A 207 31.14 -19.29 9.75
C GLU A 207 31.31 -17.98 8.96
N VAL A 208 30.37 -17.69 8.06
CA VAL A 208 30.36 -16.44 7.29
C VAL A 208 30.14 -15.23 8.21
N GLU A 209 29.22 -15.33 9.18
CA GLU A 209 28.99 -14.27 10.19
C GLU A 209 30.24 -13.94 11.03
N LYS A 210 31.03 -14.96 11.38
CA LYS A 210 32.26 -14.77 12.16
C LYS A 210 33.42 -14.24 11.31
N GLY A 211 33.44 -14.56 10.01
CA GLY A 211 34.47 -14.10 9.08
C GLY A 211 34.40 -12.60 8.74
N GLU A 212 33.21 -11.99 8.79
CA GLU A 212 33.03 -10.54 8.55
C GLU A 212 33.32 -9.66 9.78
N SER A 213 33.55 -10.27 10.94
CA SER A 213 33.88 -9.55 12.19
C SER A 213 35.40 -9.40 12.43
N GLY A 214 36.24 -9.73 11.43
CA GLY A 214 37.71 -9.74 11.49
C GLY A 214 38.38 -8.67 10.63
#